data_AF-A0A9N9HF10-F1
#
_entry.id   AF-A0A9N9HF10-F1
#
_cell.length_a   1.000
_cell.length_b   1.000
_cell.length_c   1.000
_cell.angle_alpha   90.00
_cell.angle_beta   90.00
_cell.angle_gamma   90.00
#
_symmetry.space_group_name_H-M   'P 1'
#
loop_
_entity.id
_entity.type
_entity.pdbx_description
1 polymer ?
#
loop_
_entity_poly.entity_id
_entity_poly.type
_entity_poly.pdbx_seq_one_letter_code
_entity_poly.pdbx_strand_id
1 'polypeptide(L)'
;MESTPNSLGWVEPSLKFGTETVKLVRSIGVDRTSVVYEGKHNDVVVAVKMARKANYLSCFEQENTALNELSDLNSLHIPRILFNSTDALVISQVGERIGNLRKKDIKDIISTLKKVYSLNYVHRDLHFKFAGALECMPNSILQSIVDEKNIVYEPEVDLTCLVRSFYLMLYRPPLDRIAFDENDNIKSRAQMMLNFWMSCRHSDVWDGIYNAIESLDYDLLIQQLERLF
;
A
#
# COMPACT_ATOMS: atom_id res chain seq x y z
N MET A 1 27.97 -26.71 20.14
CA MET A 1 27.59 -25.83 19.03
C MET A 1 27.44 -24.44 19.62
N GLU A 2 28.33 -23.52 19.28
CA GLU A 2 28.15 -22.12 19.64
C GLU A 2 27.11 -21.51 18.70
N SER A 3 25.97 -21.10 19.25
CA SER A 3 24.97 -20.31 18.54
C SER A 3 25.49 -18.89 18.40
N THR A 4 25.54 -18.38 17.17
CA THR A 4 25.86 -16.97 16.92
C THR A 4 24.62 -16.10 17.18
N PRO A 5 24.78 -14.81 17.54
CA PRO A 5 23.65 -13.89 17.67
C PRO A 5 22.76 -13.91 16.42
N ASN A 6 23.34 -13.97 15.22
CA ASN A 6 22.61 -14.08 13.97
C ASN A 6 21.78 -15.39 13.85
N SER A 7 22.30 -16.52 14.34
CA SER A 7 21.55 -17.79 14.37
C SER A 7 20.37 -17.78 15.35
N LEU A 8 20.39 -16.87 16.32
CA LEU A 8 19.32 -16.64 17.29
C LEU A 8 18.35 -15.53 16.85
N GLY A 9 18.54 -14.96 15.64
CA GLY A 9 17.76 -13.84 15.14
C GLY A 9 18.02 -12.52 15.88
N TRP A 10 19.15 -12.42 16.58
CA TRP A 10 19.56 -11.19 17.24
C TRP A 10 19.96 -10.15 16.19
N VAL A 11 19.36 -8.95 16.28
CA VAL A 11 19.65 -7.84 15.38
C VAL A 11 20.45 -6.80 16.17
N GLU A 12 21.55 -6.33 15.58
CA GLU A 12 22.37 -5.32 16.21
C GLU A 12 21.57 -4.02 16.41
N PRO A 13 21.43 -3.52 17.65
CA PRO A 13 20.56 -2.39 17.94
C PRO A 13 21.10 -1.05 17.41
N SER A 14 22.31 -1.00 16.83
CA SER A 14 22.88 0.20 16.23
C SER A 14 23.36 -0.10 14.80
N LEU A 15 22.62 0.40 13.82
CA LEU A 15 22.93 0.23 12.41
C LEU A 15 23.72 1.44 11.89
N LYS A 16 24.75 1.19 11.08
CA LYS A 16 25.59 2.24 10.48
C LYS A 16 25.27 2.40 8.99
N PHE A 17 25.10 3.64 8.58
CA PHE A 17 24.87 4.05 7.19
C PHE A 17 25.88 5.14 6.83
N GLY A 18 27.09 4.73 6.44
CA GLY A 18 28.21 5.65 6.26
C GLY A 18 28.64 6.27 7.59
N THR A 19 28.53 7.60 7.71
CA THR A 19 28.78 8.34 8.96
C THR A 19 27.61 8.32 9.93
N GLU A 20 26.42 7.95 9.44
CA GLU A 20 25.18 8.03 10.21
C GLU A 20 24.95 6.76 11.01
N THR A 21 24.41 6.90 12.22
CA THR A 21 24.08 5.76 13.08
C THR A 21 22.63 5.83 13.51
N VAL A 22 21.86 4.77 13.25
CA VAL A 22 20.46 4.64 13.64
C VAL A 22 20.35 3.57 14.72
N LYS A 23 19.73 3.93 15.86
CA LYS A 23 19.47 2.99 16.95
C LYS A 23 18.09 2.37 16.80
N LEU A 24 18.00 1.05 16.76
CA LEU A 24 16.73 0.33 16.80
C LEU A 24 16.16 0.38 18.21
N VAL A 25 14.86 0.70 18.32
CA VAL A 25 14.14 0.78 19.59
C VAL A 25 13.31 -0.48 19.81
N ARG A 26 12.44 -0.82 18.86
CA ARG A 26 11.55 -1.99 18.92
C ARG A 26 11.02 -2.36 17.53
N SER A 27 10.64 -3.63 17.36
CA SER A 27 9.89 -4.04 16.17
C SER A 27 8.47 -3.47 16.23
N ILE A 28 8.01 -2.90 15.11
CA ILE A 28 6.66 -2.32 14.97
C ILE A 28 5.83 -2.99 13.87
N GLY A 29 6.43 -3.89 13.09
CA GLY A 29 5.74 -4.65 12.06
C GLY A 29 6.61 -5.76 11.49
N VAL A 30 5.97 -6.84 11.06
CA VAL A 30 6.61 -7.92 10.32
C VAL A 30 5.72 -8.23 9.13
N ASP A 31 6.30 -8.23 7.93
CA ASP A 31 5.61 -8.65 6.72
C ASP A 31 6.34 -9.85 6.08
N ARG A 32 5.95 -10.19 4.85
CA ARG A 32 6.55 -11.31 4.12
C ARG A 32 8.03 -11.06 3.79
N THR A 33 8.39 -9.83 3.44
CA THR A 33 9.72 -9.48 2.88
C THR A 33 10.65 -8.87 3.91
N SER A 34 10.10 -8.32 4.99
CA SER A 34 10.78 -7.40 5.89
C SER A 34 10.30 -7.46 7.34
N VAL A 35 11.13 -6.95 8.24
CA VAL A 35 10.76 -6.54 9.59
C VAL A 35 10.95 -5.03 9.66
N VAL A 36 9.96 -4.32 10.19
CA VAL A 36 10.01 -2.87 10.39
C VAL A 36 10.23 -2.59 11.87
N TYR A 37 11.21 -1.74 12.16
CA TYR A 37 11.54 -1.27 13.48
C TYR A 37 11.26 0.22 13.61
N GLU A 38 10.83 0.63 14.80
CA GLU A 38 10.99 2.01 15.25
C GLU A 38 12.47 2.23 15.55
N GLY A 39 13.06 3.25 14.96
CA GLY A 39 14.45 3.65 15.18
C GLY A 39 14.58 5.10 15.64
N LYS A 40 15.77 5.47 16.10
CA LYS A 40 16.15 6.84 16.42
C LYS A 40 17.43 7.24 15.71
N HIS A 41 17.40 8.41 15.06
CA HIS A 41 18.54 9.08 14.48
C HIS A 41 18.57 10.52 15.00
N ASN A 42 19.63 10.92 15.71
CA ASN A 42 19.74 12.24 16.34
C ASN A 42 18.47 12.65 17.14
N ASP A 43 17.96 11.72 17.96
CA ASP A 43 16.73 11.83 18.74
C ASP A 43 15.41 12.00 17.95
N VAL A 44 15.47 11.98 16.62
CA VAL A 44 14.31 11.94 15.74
C VAL A 44 13.88 10.49 15.50
N VAL A 45 12.57 10.25 15.57
CA VAL A 45 11.99 8.93 15.30
C VAL A 45 11.96 8.66 13.80
N VAL A 46 12.43 7.48 13.42
CA VAL A 46 12.47 7.00 12.04
C VAL A 46 11.91 5.57 11.96
N ALA A 47 11.48 5.14 10.77
CA ALA A 47 11.16 3.75 10.52
C ALA A 47 12.34 3.07 9.84
N VAL A 48 12.75 1.90 10.33
CA VAL A 48 13.82 1.09 9.74
C VAL A 48 13.22 -0.20 9.22
N LYS A 49 13.12 -0.33 7.91
CA LYS A 49 12.67 -1.55 7.24
C LYS A 49 13.90 -2.39 6.93
N MET A 50 13.92 -3.66 7.35
CA MET A 50 15.05 -4.58 7.15
C MET A 50 14.58 -5.85 6.44
N ALA A 51 15.33 -6.30 5.43
CA ALA A 51 15.01 -7.49 4.66
C ALA A 51 15.08 -8.75 5.53
N ARG A 52 14.09 -9.64 5.41
CA ARG A 52 14.09 -10.91 6.17
C ARG A 52 15.06 -11.95 5.61
N LYS A 53 15.30 -11.90 4.31
CA LYS A 53 16.07 -12.89 3.56
C LYS A 53 16.68 -12.24 2.31
N ALA A 54 17.81 -12.78 1.86
CA ALA A 54 18.54 -12.27 0.70
C ALA A 54 17.72 -12.29 -0.61
N ASN A 55 16.75 -13.20 -0.75
CA ASN A 55 15.89 -13.27 -1.93
C ASN A 55 14.86 -12.13 -2.01
N TYR A 56 14.77 -11.26 -1.01
CA TYR A 56 13.91 -10.08 -1.01
C TYR A 56 14.66 -8.76 -1.22
N LEU A 57 15.99 -8.79 -1.42
CA LEU A 57 16.79 -7.57 -1.59
C LEU A 57 16.38 -6.77 -2.84
N SER A 58 15.97 -7.44 -3.92
CA SER A 58 15.46 -6.75 -5.11
C SER A 58 14.20 -5.93 -4.84
N CYS A 59 13.36 -6.32 -3.86
CA CYS A 59 12.21 -5.53 -3.45
C CYS A 59 12.66 -4.20 -2.80
N PHE A 60 13.75 -4.23 -2.03
CA PHE A 60 14.30 -3.06 -1.36
C PHE A 60 14.96 -2.10 -2.36
N GLU A 61 15.65 -2.64 -3.36
CA GLU A 61 16.19 -1.85 -4.48
C GLU A 61 15.08 -1.13 -5.24
N GLN A 62 13.99 -1.85 -5.60
CA GLN A 62 12.84 -1.26 -6.28
C GLN A 62 12.16 -0.17 -5.43
N GLU A 63 11.96 -0.42 -4.14
CA GLU A 63 11.34 0.54 -3.22
C GLU A 63 12.23 1.78 -3.00
N ASN A 64 13.55 1.60 -2.87
CA ASN A 64 14.50 2.71 -2.79
C ASN A 64 14.49 3.57 -4.05
N THR A 65 14.53 2.96 -5.24
CA THR A 65 14.47 3.69 -6.52
C THR A 65 13.17 4.49 -6.63
N ALA A 66 12.02 3.83 -6.40
CA ALA A 66 10.72 4.49 -6.46
C ALA A 66 10.61 5.67 -5.47
N LEU A 67 10.98 5.47 -4.20
CA LEU A 67 10.88 6.54 -3.20
C LEU A 67 11.88 7.69 -3.42
N ASN A 68 13.05 7.42 -3.99
CA ASN A 68 13.98 8.49 -4.37
C ASN A 68 13.43 9.34 -5.53
N GLU A 69 12.87 8.72 -6.57
CA GLU A 69 12.25 9.46 -7.68
C GLU A 69 11.00 10.22 -7.23
N LEU A 70 10.15 9.60 -6.39
CA LEU A 70 8.96 10.27 -5.84
C LEU A 70 9.29 11.39 -4.85
N SER A 71 10.53 11.46 -4.34
CA SER A 71 10.94 12.52 -3.43
C SER A 71 10.90 13.92 -4.05
N ASP A 72 11.05 14.00 -5.38
CA ASP A 72 10.96 15.24 -6.16
C ASP A 72 9.59 15.92 -6.06
N LEU A 73 8.54 15.13 -5.80
CA LEU A 73 7.17 15.65 -5.61
C LEU A 73 7.03 16.49 -4.34
N ASN A 74 8.00 16.41 -3.42
CA ASN A 74 7.99 17.08 -2.12
C ASN A 74 6.68 16.88 -1.33
N SER A 75 6.02 15.74 -1.52
CA SER A 75 4.75 15.44 -0.85
C SER A 75 4.98 15.14 0.63
N LEU A 76 4.11 15.67 1.50
CA LEU A 76 4.05 15.29 2.91
C LEU A 76 3.38 13.92 3.12
N HIS A 77 2.75 13.37 2.07
CA HIS A 77 2.01 12.10 2.11
C HIS A 77 2.81 10.91 1.56
N ILE A 78 4.03 11.15 1.07
CA ILE A 78 4.92 10.11 0.56
C ILE A 78 6.15 10.02 1.47
N PRO A 79 6.47 8.82 2.00
CA PRO A 79 7.69 8.63 2.78
C PRO A 79 8.95 8.89 1.98
N ARG A 80 10.00 9.38 2.66
CA ARG A 80 11.31 9.66 2.07
C ARG A 80 12.35 8.70 2.62
N ILE A 81 13.25 8.26 1.75
CA ILE A 81 14.47 7.57 2.17
C ILE A 81 15.40 8.60 2.82
N LEU A 82 15.80 8.33 4.06
CA LEU A 82 16.83 9.10 4.77
C LEU A 82 18.19 8.47 4.55
N PHE A 83 18.27 7.16 4.77
CA PHE A 83 19.48 6.35 4.58
C PHE A 83 19.10 4.98 4.01
N ASN A 84 20.03 4.32 3.32
CA ASN A 84 19.84 2.96 2.84
C ASN A 84 21.14 2.14 2.92
N SER A 85 20.97 0.83 3.00
CA SER A 85 21.97 -0.20 2.70
C SER A 85 21.32 -1.19 1.73
N THR A 86 22.08 -2.21 1.33
CA THR A 86 21.54 -3.29 0.48
C THR A 86 20.30 -3.98 1.08
N ASP A 87 20.24 -4.09 2.41
CA ASP A 87 19.25 -4.88 3.14
C ASP A 87 18.37 -4.06 4.10
N ALA A 88 18.55 -2.74 4.18
CA ALA A 88 17.76 -1.89 5.05
C ALA A 88 17.46 -0.52 4.43
N LEU A 89 16.24 -0.03 4.69
CA LEU A 89 15.79 1.31 4.35
C LEU A 89 15.45 2.05 5.64
N VAL A 90 16.06 3.22 5.84
CA VAL A 90 15.68 4.16 6.89
C VAL A 90 14.78 5.20 6.25
N ILE A 91 13.54 5.26 6.71
CA ILE A 91 12.46 6.01 6.09
C ILE A 91 11.98 7.06 7.09
N SER A 92 11.69 8.26 6.59
CA SER A 92 11.00 9.29 7.37
C SER A 92 9.69 8.72 7.90
N GLN A 93 9.39 8.90 9.19
CA GLN A 93 8.08 8.52 9.70
C GLN A 93 7.02 9.41 9.04
N VAL A 94 6.16 8.82 8.21
CA VAL A 94 5.04 9.54 7.60
C VAL A 94 3.73 9.03 8.18
N GLY A 95 3.24 9.79 9.15
CA GLY A 95 1.86 9.75 9.63
C GLY A 95 1.48 8.58 10.53
N GLU A 96 0.29 8.71 11.12
CA GLU A 96 -0.40 7.63 11.80
C GLU A 96 -1.22 6.82 10.80
N ARG A 97 -1.28 5.51 10.97
CA ARG A 97 -2.13 4.66 10.15
C ARG A 97 -3.59 5.05 10.37
N ILE A 98 -4.24 5.57 9.33
CA ILE A 98 -5.62 6.07 9.41
C ILE A 98 -6.57 4.89 9.68
N GLY A 99 -7.32 4.96 10.78
CA GLY A 99 -8.31 3.96 11.16
C GLY A 99 -9.61 4.07 10.35
N ASN A 100 -10.02 5.29 9.99
CA ASN A 100 -11.16 5.61 9.13
C ASN A 100 -10.84 6.84 8.29
N LEU A 101 -11.20 6.83 7.01
CA LEU A 101 -11.03 7.97 6.12
C LEU A 101 -12.06 9.06 6.43
N ARG A 102 -11.61 10.31 6.44
CA ARG A 102 -12.45 11.51 6.55
C ARG A 102 -12.59 12.16 5.18
N LYS A 103 -13.64 12.95 5.01
CA LYS A 103 -13.86 13.75 3.79
C LYS A 103 -12.62 14.53 3.34
N LYS A 104 -11.91 15.17 4.28
CA LYS A 104 -10.68 15.93 3.97
C LYS A 104 -9.52 15.08 3.43
N ASP A 105 -9.49 13.78 3.75
CA ASP A 105 -8.41 12.89 3.33
C ASP A 105 -8.56 12.52 1.82
N ILE A 106 -9.78 12.61 1.26
CA ILE A 106 -10.09 12.30 -0.15
C ILE A 106 -9.21 13.12 -1.10
N LYS A 107 -9.24 14.45 -0.93
CA LYS A 107 -8.52 15.38 -1.80
C LYS A 107 -7.02 15.17 -1.71
N ASP A 108 -6.49 14.99 -0.51
CA ASP A 108 -5.05 14.81 -0.28
C ASP A 108 -4.54 13.52 -0.93
N ILE A 109 -5.28 12.42 -0.79
CA ILE A 109 -4.93 11.13 -1.41
C ILE A 109 -4.99 11.23 -2.94
N ILE A 110 -6.10 11.70 -3.50
CA ILE A 110 -6.28 11.75 -4.96
C ILE A 110 -5.29 12.71 -5.61
N SER A 111 -5.05 13.87 -5.00
CA SER A 111 -4.06 14.83 -5.49
C SER A 111 -2.64 14.27 -5.42
N THR A 112 -2.33 13.46 -4.40
CA THR A 112 -1.04 12.77 -4.29
C THR A 112 -0.90 11.71 -5.38
N LEU A 113 -1.93 10.87 -5.59
CA LEU A 113 -1.93 9.86 -6.66
C LEU A 113 -1.74 10.50 -8.04
N LYS A 114 -2.47 11.59 -8.34
CA LYS A 114 -2.29 12.36 -9.59
C LYS A 114 -0.83 12.77 -9.82
N LYS A 115 -0.13 13.22 -8.77
CA LYS A 115 1.29 13.59 -8.86
C LYS A 115 2.20 12.36 -9.05
N VAL A 116 1.92 11.28 -8.34
CA VAL A 116 2.66 10.00 -8.48
C VAL A 116 2.54 9.47 -9.92
N TYR A 117 1.34 9.51 -10.51
CA TYR A 117 1.10 9.09 -11.89
C TYR A 117 1.81 9.98 -12.92
N SER A 118 2.01 11.27 -12.64
CA SER A 118 2.79 12.15 -13.53
C SER A 118 4.25 11.73 -13.67
N LEU A 119 4.76 10.88 -12.76
CA LEU A 119 6.06 10.25 -12.81
C LEU A 119 6.00 8.78 -13.29
N ASN A 120 4.87 8.35 -13.88
CA ASN A 120 4.63 6.99 -14.37
C ASN A 120 4.68 5.88 -13.30
N TYR A 121 4.43 6.23 -12.03
CA TYR A 121 4.33 5.26 -10.94
C TYR A 121 2.88 4.88 -10.68
N VAL A 122 2.60 3.58 -10.52
CA VAL A 122 1.33 3.05 -10.02
C VAL A 122 1.61 2.32 -8.71
N HIS A 123 0.79 2.51 -7.69
CA HIS A 123 1.03 1.93 -6.36
C HIS A 123 0.82 0.41 -6.37
N ARG A 124 -0.15 -0.10 -7.13
CA ARG A 124 -0.48 -1.53 -7.35
C ARG A 124 -1.01 -2.29 -6.15
N ASP A 125 -0.96 -1.70 -4.96
CA ASP A 125 -1.40 -2.30 -3.70
C ASP A 125 -2.03 -1.26 -2.77
N LEU A 126 -2.69 -0.24 -3.33
CA LEU A 126 -3.35 0.79 -2.53
C LEU A 126 -4.59 0.21 -1.84
N HIS A 127 -4.53 0.00 -0.53
CA HIS A 127 -5.67 -0.42 0.28
C HIS A 127 -5.55 0.09 1.72
N PHE A 128 -6.68 0.09 2.44
CA PHE A 128 -6.74 0.57 3.83
C PHE A 128 -6.93 -0.59 4.80
N LYS A 129 -6.69 -0.36 6.10
CA LYS A 129 -6.76 -1.43 7.12
C LYS A 129 -8.09 -2.17 7.15
N PHE A 130 -9.18 -1.48 6.79
CA PHE A 130 -10.53 -2.04 6.77
C PHE A 130 -10.89 -2.77 5.47
N ALA A 131 -10.00 -2.83 4.49
CA ALA A 131 -10.24 -3.46 3.20
C ALA A 131 -9.03 -4.28 2.73
N GLY A 132 -9.24 -5.55 2.40
CA GLY A 132 -8.19 -6.39 1.84
C GLY A 132 -7.81 -5.97 0.42
N ALA A 133 -6.56 -6.19 0.01
CA ALA A 133 -6.09 -5.88 -1.34
C ALA A 133 -7.01 -6.49 -2.42
N LEU A 134 -7.31 -7.80 -2.31
CA LEU A 134 -8.21 -8.49 -3.24
C LEU A 134 -9.65 -7.94 -3.21
N GLU A 135 -10.14 -7.51 -2.05
CA GLU A 135 -11.49 -6.93 -1.90
C GLU A 135 -11.63 -5.62 -2.69
N CYS A 136 -10.52 -4.90 -2.90
CA CYS A 136 -10.50 -3.61 -3.58
C CYS A 136 -10.10 -3.68 -5.05
N MET A 137 -9.50 -4.78 -5.51
CA MET A 137 -8.97 -4.91 -6.88
C MET A 137 -10.06 -4.74 -7.95
N PRO A 138 -9.85 -3.94 -9.01
CA PRO A 138 -10.81 -3.77 -10.11
C PRO A 138 -11.30 -5.07 -10.74
N ASN A 139 -12.47 -5.02 -11.40
CA ASN A 139 -13.03 -6.19 -12.10
C ASN A 139 -12.08 -6.76 -13.16
N SER A 140 -11.35 -5.91 -13.88
CA SER A 140 -10.35 -6.35 -14.87
C SER A 140 -9.23 -7.17 -14.22
N ILE A 141 -8.72 -6.72 -13.06
CA ILE A 141 -7.68 -7.42 -12.31
C ILE A 141 -8.21 -8.73 -11.74
N LEU A 142 -9.41 -8.72 -11.14
CA LEU A 142 -10.06 -9.92 -10.62
C LEU A 142 -10.30 -10.96 -11.72
N GLN A 143 -10.78 -10.52 -12.89
CA GLN A 143 -10.98 -11.40 -14.05
C GLN A 143 -9.65 -11.98 -14.54
N SER A 144 -8.58 -11.18 -14.62
CA SER A 144 -7.26 -11.69 -14.99
C SER A 144 -6.73 -12.73 -14.00
N ILE A 145 -7.02 -12.60 -12.70
CA ILE A 145 -6.67 -13.62 -11.70
C ILE A 145 -7.45 -14.92 -11.94
N VAL A 146 -8.76 -14.82 -12.19
CA VAL A 146 -9.62 -15.98 -12.49
C VAL A 146 -9.14 -16.70 -13.76
N ASP A 147 -8.83 -15.93 -14.79
CA ASP A 147 -8.42 -16.42 -16.11
C ASP A 147 -6.94 -16.81 -16.21
N GLU A 148 -6.14 -16.60 -15.16
CA GLU A 148 -4.66 -16.73 -15.17
C GLU A 148 -3.97 -15.92 -16.28
N LYS A 149 -4.47 -14.72 -16.54
CA LYS A 149 -3.89 -13.80 -17.52
C LYS A 149 -2.90 -12.84 -16.88
N ASN A 150 -2.01 -12.31 -17.72
CA ASN A 150 -1.11 -11.23 -17.32
C ASN A 150 -1.92 -10.03 -16.83
N ILE A 151 -1.49 -9.46 -15.71
CA ILE A 151 -2.12 -8.29 -15.10
C ILE A 151 -1.37 -7.04 -15.54
N VAL A 152 -2.11 -6.08 -16.06
CA VAL A 152 -1.61 -4.74 -16.37
C VAL A 152 -2.10 -3.78 -15.29
N TYR A 153 -1.17 -3.05 -14.70
CA TYR A 153 -1.47 -2.06 -13.66
C TYR A 153 -1.39 -0.66 -14.24
N GLU A 154 -2.53 0.01 -14.29
CA GLU A 154 -2.69 1.38 -14.77
C GLU A 154 -3.22 2.28 -13.63
N PRO A 155 -3.16 3.62 -13.73
CA PRO A 155 -3.61 4.54 -12.67
C PRO A 155 -5.04 4.27 -12.16
N GLU A 156 -5.93 3.86 -13.05
CA GLU A 156 -7.33 3.50 -12.77
C GLU A 156 -7.42 2.37 -11.73
N VAL A 157 -6.40 1.52 -11.64
CA VAL A 157 -6.34 0.43 -10.66
C VAL A 157 -6.29 0.98 -9.23
N ASP A 158 -5.37 1.89 -8.90
CA ASP A 158 -5.33 2.38 -7.52
C ASP A 158 -6.52 3.29 -7.21
N LEU A 159 -7.00 4.08 -8.18
CA LEU A 159 -8.21 4.90 -8.00
C LEU A 159 -9.42 4.02 -7.71
N THR A 160 -9.60 2.92 -8.44
CA THR A 160 -10.66 1.94 -8.16
C THR A 160 -10.48 1.31 -6.79
N CYS A 161 -9.25 0.93 -6.41
CA CYS A 161 -8.99 0.36 -5.09
C CYS A 161 -9.32 1.34 -3.96
N LEU A 162 -8.99 2.62 -4.13
CA LEU A 162 -9.36 3.71 -3.20
C LEU A 162 -10.88 3.82 -3.06
N VAL A 163 -11.60 3.91 -4.18
CA VAL A 163 -13.06 4.04 -4.20
C VAL A 163 -13.76 2.83 -3.58
N ARG A 164 -13.28 1.62 -3.89
CA ARG A 164 -13.81 0.39 -3.29
C ARG A 164 -13.51 0.30 -1.81
N SER A 165 -12.36 0.79 -1.37
CA SER A 165 -12.07 0.94 0.06
C SER A 165 -13.08 1.87 0.74
N PHE A 166 -13.42 3.01 0.14
CA PHE A 166 -14.49 3.89 0.66
C PHE A 166 -15.83 3.18 0.75
N TYR A 167 -16.23 2.44 -0.29
CA TYR A 167 -17.45 1.64 -0.26
C TYR A 167 -17.45 0.65 0.93
N LEU A 168 -16.39 -0.13 1.09
CA LEU A 168 -16.29 -1.13 2.15
C LEU A 168 -16.30 -0.49 3.55
N MET A 169 -15.71 0.69 3.70
CA MET A 169 -15.75 1.46 4.95
C MET A 169 -17.16 1.93 5.31
N LEU A 170 -17.89 2.49 4.33
CA LEU A 170 -19.20 3.13 4.52
C LEU A 170 -20.31 2.10 4.70
N TYR A 171 -20.36 1.11 3.82
CA TYR A 171 -21.47 0.15 3.76
C TYR A 171 -21.23 -1.10 4.60
N ARG A 172 -19.97 -1.41 4.91
CA ARG A 172 -19.56 -2.59 5.70
C ARG A 172 -20.34 -3.85 5.32
N PRO A 173 -20.35 -4.23 4.04
CA PRO A 173 -21.07 -5.41 3.60
C PRO A 173 -20.54 -6.65 4.34
N PRO A 174 -21.40 -7.63 4.64
CA PRO A 174 -20.95 -8.90 5.19
C PRO A 174 -20.16 -9.64 4.11
N LEU A 175 -18.84 -9.45 4.09
CA LEU A 175 -17.92 -10.25 3.30
C LEU A 175 -17.39 -11.35 4.22
N ASP A 176 -17.61 -12.60 3.84
CA ASP A 176 -17.01 -13.75 4.52
C ASP A 176 -15.49 -13.69 4.31
N ARG A 177 -14.80 -13.05 5.25
CA ARG A 177 -13.34 -13.00 5.32
C ARG A 177 -12.81 -14.34 5.80
N ILE A 178 -12.91 -15.35 4.94
CA ILE A 178 -12.35 -16.67 5.20
C ILE A 178 -10.83 -16.48 5.33
N ALA A 179 -10.22 -17.05 6.38
CA ALA A 179 -8.76 -17.02 6.53
C ALA A 179 -8.13 -17.76 5.33
N PHE A 180 -6.96 -17.36 4.84
CA PHE A 180 -6.22 -18.18 3.87
C PHE A 180 -5.89 -19.52 4.54
N ASP A 181 -6.56 -20.61 4.15
CA ASP A 181 -6.25 -21.97 4.55
C ASP A 181 -5.57 -22.73 3.40
N GLU A 182 -5.09 -23.95 3.66
CA GLU A 182 -4.36 -24.75 2.66
C GLU A 182 -5.23 -25.18 1.46
N ASN A 183 -6.56 -25.03 1.54
CA ASN A 183 -7.51 -25.33 0.47
C ASN A 183 -8.03 -24.06 -0.23
N ASP A 184 -7.53 -22.89 0.16
CA ASP A 184 -8.01 -21.61 -0.32
C ASP A 184 -7.45 -21.28 -1.71
N ASN A 185 -8.33 -21.27 -2.71
CA ASN A 185 -7.98 -20.91 -4.07
C ASN A 185 -8.23 -19.42 -4.30
N ILE A 186 -7.15 -18.67 -4.53
CA ILE A 186 -7.19 -17.24 -4.88
C ILE A 186 -8.15 -16.93 -6.03
N LYS A 187 -8.33 -17.86 -6.99
CA LYS A 187 -9.31 -17.71 -8.08
C LYS A 187 -10.75 -17.70 -7.58
N SER A 188 -11.09 -18.61 -6.67
CA SER A 188 -12.44 -18.69 -6.10
C SER A 188 -12.77 -17.41 -5.34
N ARG A 189 -11.80 -16.86 -4.60
CA ARG A 189 -11.96 -15.55 -3.94
C ARG A 189 -12.08 -14.41 -4.92
N ALA A 190 -11.26 -14.38 -5.96
CA ALA A 190 -11.33 -13.36 -7.00
C ALA A 190 -12.70 -13.39 -7.71
N GLN A 191 -13.22 -14.58 -8.02
CA GLN A 191 -14.54 -14.76 -8.61
C GLN A 191 -15.66 -14.29 -7.66
N MET A 192 -15.56 -14.59 -6.37
CA MET A 192 -16.52 -14.11 -5.36
C MET A 192 -16.53 -12.58 -5.30
N MET A 193 -15.35 -11.94 -5.25
CA MET A 193 -15.24 -10.48 -5.26
C MET A 193 -15.76 -9.89 -6.58
N LEU A 194 -15.50 -10.53 -7.71
CA LEU A 194 -16.00 -10.09 -9.01
C LEU A 194 -17.53 -10.09 -9.03
N ASN A 195 -18.16 -11.18 -8.58
CA ASN A 195 -19.62 -11.29 -8.49
C ASN A 195 -20.22 -10.24 -7.54
N PHE A 196 -19.58 -10.03 -6.39
CA PHE A 196 -19.96 -8.97 -5.44
C PHE A 196 -19.95 -7.60 -6.11
N TRP A 197 -18.83 -7.22 -6.76
CA TRP A 197 -18.73 -5.89 -7.36
C TRP A 197 -19.60 -5.69 -8.59
N MET A 198 -19.92 -6.75 -9.33
CA MET A 198 -20.88 -6.69 -10.44
C MET A 198 -22.33 -6.49 -9.97
N SER A 199 -22.66 -6.84 -8.72
CA SER A 199 -24.03 -6.72 -8.16
C SER A 199 -24.26 -5.48 -7.30
N CYS A 200 -23.21 -4.83 -6.81
CA CYS A 200 -23.32 -3.69 -5.88
C CYS A 200 -23.44 -2.31 -6.55
N ARG A 201 -23.52 -2.24 -7.89
CA ARG A 201 -23.31 -1.02 -8.69
C ARG A 201 -24.57 -0.56 -9.44
N HIS A 202 -25.53 0.01 -8.72
CA HIS A 202 -26.77 0.49 -9.36
C HIS A 202 -27.20 1.87 -8.83
N SER A 203 -26.39 2.90 -9.06
CA SER A 203 -26.82 4.29 -8.85
C SER A 203 -26.00 5.27 -9.69
N ASP A 204 -26.62 6.39 -10.07
CA ASP A 204 -26.00 7.49 -10.82
C ASP A 204 -24.71 8.03 -10.16
N VAL A 205 -24.61 8.00 -8.82
CA VAL A 205 -23.41 8.46 -8.10
C VAL A 205 -22.23 7.53 -8.36
N TRP A 206 -22.44 6.21 -8.24
CA TRP A 206 -21.39 5.21 -8.51
C TRP A 206 -20.98 5.21 -9.98
N ASP A 207 -21.93 5.37 -10.91
CA ASP A 207 -21.61 5.48 -12.33
C ASP A 207 -20.79 6.74 -12.61
N GLY A 208 -21.13 7.87 -12.00
CA GLY A 208 -20.34 9.10 -12.08
C GLY A 208 -18.91 8.95 -11.52
N ILE A 209 -18.74 8.20 -10.43
CA ILE A 209 -17.42 7.90 -9.85
C ILE A 209 -16.59 7.05 -10.82
N TYR A 210 -17.16 5.98 -11.38
CA TYR A 210 -16.41 5.10 -12.29
C TYR A 210 -16.07 5.77 -13.62
N ASN A 211 -16.98 6.58 -14.17
CA ASN A 211 -16.69 7.38 -15.35
C ASN A 211 -15.51 8.35 -15.10
N ALA A 212 -15.46 8.99 -13.93
CA ALA A 212 -14.34 9.87 -13.57
C ALA A 212 -13.01 9.10 -13.43
N ILE A 213 -13.05 7.85 -12.94
CA ILE A 213 -11.86 6.99 -12.90
C ILE A 213 -11.40 6.66 -14.33
N GLU A 214 -12.30 6.16 -15.19
CA GLU A 214 -11.98 5.73 -16.55
C GLU A 214 -11.45 6.88 -17.42
N SER A 215 -11.92 8.11 -17.19
CA SER A 215 -11.42 9.30 -17.88
C SER A 215 -10.23 9.96 -17.19
N LEU A 216 -9.75 9.42 -16.06
CA LEU A 216 -8.74 10.03 -15.18
C LEU A 216 -9.07 11.49 -14.81
N ASP A 217 -10.35 11.81 -14.62
CA ASP A 217 -10.80 13.12 -14.18
C ASP A 217 -10.78 13.19 -12.64
N TYR A 218 -9.60 13.52 -12.10
CA TYR A 218 -9.36 13.60 -10.66
C TYR A 218 -10.24 14.64 -9.96
N ASP A 219 -10.56 15.76 -10.62
CA ASP A 219 -11.34 16.84 -10.01
C ASP A 219 -12.81 16.43 -9.90
N LEU A 220 -13.35 15.80 -10.96
CA LEU A 220 -14.68 15.19 -10.91
C LEU A 220 -14.75 14.06 -9.89
N LEU A 221 -13.72 13.19 -9.82
CA LEU A 221 -13.66 12.09 -8.85
C LEU A 221 -13.72 12.60 -7.41
N ILE A 222 -12.97 13.65 -7.08
CA ILE A 222 -13.01 14.31 -5.77
C ILE A 222 -14.44 14.81 -5.48
N GLN A 223 -15.06 15.52 -6.43
CA GLN A 223 -16.42 16.05 -6.26
C GLN A 223 -17.45 14.93 -6.01
N GLN A 224 -17.39 13.83 -6.77
CA GLN A 224 -18.34 12.72 -6.60
C GLN A 224 -18.14 12.02 -5.25
N LEU A 225 -16.90 11.78 -4.83
CA LEU A 225 -16.62 11.16 -3.54
C LEU A 225 -16.98 12.04 -2.35
N GLU A 226 -16.79 13.36 -2.46
CA GLU A 226 -17.22 14.30 -1.43
C GLU A 226 -18.74 14.35 -1.24
N ARG A 227 -19.54 13.94 -2.23
CA ARG A 227 -21.01 13.82 -2.11
C ARG A 227 -21.45 12.61 -1.29
N LEU A 228 -20.56 11.65 -1.06
CA LEU A 228 -20.84 10.47 -0.20
C LEU A 228 -20.71 10.78 1.30
N PHE A 229 -20.21 11.97 1.67
CA PHE A 229 -19.99 12.45 3.03
C PHE A 229 -20.76 13.73 3.33
#